data_AF-A0A9J6D5V3-F1
#
_entry.id   AF-A0A9J6D5V3-F1
#
_cell.length_a   1.000
_cell.length_b   1.000
_cell.length_c   1.000
_cell.angle_alpha   90.00
_cell.angle_beta   90.00
_cell.angle_gamma   90.00
#
_symmetry.space_group_name_H-M   'P 1'
#
loop_
_entity.id
_entity.type
_entity.pdbx_description
1 polymer ?
#
loop_
_entity_poly.entity_id
_entity_poly.type
_entity_poly.pdbx_seq_one_letter_code
_entity_poly.pdbx_strand_id
1 'polypeptide(L)'
;MLVAFKRRRSSNNAYYKHKAHRTLSSYKKHSAAKHQHYQGTDHLRASPPFPSAQETGTKRERGVFILVKKGLIIVEHDLMPRSAIEHVATEIVVGKRKKRTSTMIINLYSNPRQRWQKFKALIPKTKQFAGHNINIIARDFNTEHKLWGYPETNEKVKHLLHDMTEMGYQLINDFETTTWNALTSTQRKTNPNLTFLGETTRQHRAKWRNTEETMGRDHKSLKIRIPFRGNMKESRQHIVDRHDYAQKLESNSPETIEDNKAWANTLIGTL
;
A
#
# COMPACT_ATOMS: atom_id res chain seq x y z
N MET A 1 11.54 4.19 -7.14
CA MET A 1 10.94 4.58 -5.85
C MET A 1 9.58 3.95 -5.83
N LEU A 2 9.33 3.04 -4.90
CA LEU A 2 8.04 2.36 -4.78
C LEU A 2 7.28 3.05 -3.65
N VAL A 3 6.12 3.62 -3.94
CA VAL A 3 5.27 4.25 -2.92
C VAL A 3 4.03 3.38 -2.78
N ALA A 4 3.95 2.64 -1.68
CA ALA A 4 2.81 1.82 -1.31
C ALA A 4 1.98 2.57 -0.28
N PHE A 5 0.74 2.90 -0.62
CA PHE A 5 -0.16 3.58 0.31
C PHE A 5 -1.18 2.58 0.89
N LYS A 6 -1.78 2.96 2.01
CA LYS A 6 -2.91 2.27 2.68
C LYS A 6 -4.09 3.24 2.70
N ARG A 7 -5.30 2.85 2.30
CA ARG A 7 -6.45 3.75 2.41
C ARG A 7 -7.01 3.64 3.84
N ARG A 8 -7.09 4.75 4.58
CA ARG A 8 -7.77 4.80 5.88
C ARG A 8 -9.24 5.13 5.63
N ARG A 9 -10.16 4.41 6.29
CA ARG A 9 -11.59 4.75 6.36
C ARG A 9 -11.77 5.84 7.41
N SER A 10 -12.58 6.88 7.14
CA SER A 10 -13.07 7.73 8.22
C SER A 10 -14.00 6.87 9.09
N SER A 11 -13.78 6.90 10.39
CA SER A 11 -14.56 6.16 11.36
C SER A 11 -15.91 6.85 11.57
N ASN A 12 -16.95 6.33 10.92
CA ASN A 12 -18.33 6.43 11.40
C ASN A 12 -19.08 5.19 10.93
N ASN A 13 -19.18 4.20 11.81
CA ASN A 13 -20.00 3.01 11.61
C ASN A 13 -20.92 2.92 12.84
N ALA A 14 -22.03 3.67 12.79
CA ALA A 14 -23.15 3.41 13.68
C ALA A 14 -23.93 2.21 13.12
N TYR A 15 -24.13 1.22 13.99
CA TYR A 15 -24.99 0.05 13.80
C TYR A 15 -26.38 0.43 13.28
N TYR A 16 -27.00 -0.38 12.42
CA TYR A 16 -28.40 -0.85 12.58
C TYR A 16 -28.70 -2.07 11.70
N LYS A 17 -29.28 -3.10 12.34
CA LYS A 17 -30.08 -4.17 11.71
C LYS A 17 -31.50 -3.62 11.50
N HIS A 18 -32.15 -3.89 10.37
CA HIS A 18 -33.45 -4.59 10.32
C HIS A 18 -34.02 -4.86 8.91
N LYS A 19 -34.58 -6.08 8.79
CA LYS A 19 -35.65 -6.66 7.95
C LYS A 19 -36.13 -5.98 6.64
N ALA A 20 -36.33 -6.86 5.66
CA ALA A 20 -37.01 -6.68 4.38
C ALA A 20 -38.51 -6.33 4.49
N HIS A 21 -39.04 -5.57 3.50
CA HIS A 21 -40.31 -5.80 2.79
C HIS A 21 -40.44 -4.88 1.55
N ARG A 22 -41.12 -5.37 0.49
CA ARG A 22 -41.57 -4.67 -0.75
C ARG A 22 -42.49 -3.47 -0.38
N THR A 23 -42.69 -2.39 -1.15
CA THR A 23 -43.39 -2.26 -2.46
C THR A 23 -43.40 -0.76 -2.92
N LEU A 24 -43.82 -0.49 -4.17
CA LEU A 24 -43.83 0.79 -4.92
C LEU A 24 -44.85 1.89 -4.50
N SER A 25 -44.52 3.14 -4.91
CA SER A 25 -45.37 4.29 -5.33
C SER A 25 -45.96 5.27 -4.29
N SER A 26 -45.54 6.54 -4.32
CA SER A 26 -46.35 7.70 -4.79
C SER A 26 -45.76 9.06 -4.35
N TYR A 27 -45.97 10.07 -5.19
CA TYR A 27 -45.53 11.47 -5.05
C TYR A 27 -46.54 12.29 -4.21
N LYS A 28 -46.07 13.19 -3.31
CA LYS A 28 -46.60 14.57 -3.13
C LYS A 28 -45.69 15.43 -2.22
N LYS A 29 -45.53 16.69 -2.63
CA LYS A 29 -44.69 17.76 -2.06
C LYS A 29 -45.28 18.31 -0.74
N HIS A 30 -44.41 18.71 0.20
CA HIS A 30 -44.48 20.02 0.88
C HIS A 30 -43.12 20.39 1.52
N SER A 31 -42.88 21.69 1.53
CA SER A 31 -41.68 22.43 1.91
C SER A 31 -41.39 22.43 3.42
N ALA A 32 -40.11 22.23 3.79
CA ALA A 32 -39.46 22.91 4.91
C ALA A 32 -37.94 22.70 4.80
N ALA A 33 -37.19 23.80 4.67
CA ALA A 33 -35.73 23.80 4.66
C ALA A 33 -35.17 23.36 6.02
N LYS A 34 -34.24 22.38 6.02
CA LYS A 34 -33.12 22.25 6.97
C LYS A 34 -32.20 21.10 6.55
N HIS A 35 -30.98 21.46 6.18
CA HIS A 35 -29.75 20.64 6.20
C HIS A 35 -29.78 19.38 5.32
N GLN A 36 -29.33 19.52 4.07
CA GLN A 36 -28.88 18.38 3.28
C GLN A 36 -27.58 17.82 3.88
N HIS A 37 -27.70 16.73 4.63
CA HIS A 37 -26.61 15.78 4.79
C HIS A 37 -26.36 15.12 3.43
N TYR A 38 -25.27 15.49 2.77
CA TYR A 38 -24.79 14.77 1.61
C TYR A 38 -24.07 13.49 2.08
N GLN A 39 -24.82 12.40 2.21
CA GLN A 39 -24.26 11.05 2.16
C GLN A 39 -24.18 10.63 0.69
N GLY A 40 -23.17 11.14 -0.01
CA GLY A 40 -22.78 10.63 -1.32
C GLY A 40 -21.81 9.47 -1.14
N THR A 41 -22.30 8.22 -1.23
CA THR A 41 -21.44 7.08 -1.59
C THR A 41 -21.06 7.21 -3.06
N ASP A 42 -20.16 8.13 -3.37
CA ASP A 42 -19.61 8.25 -4.71
C ASP A 42 -18.43 7.31 -4.87
N HIS A 43 -18.67 6.28 -5.69
CA HIS A 43 -17.69 5.40 -6.29
C HIS A 43 -16.81 6.14 -7.32
N LEU A 44 -16.32 7.33 -6.97
CA LEU A 44 -15.32 8.01 -7.76
C LEU A 44 -13.98 7.30 -7.53
N ARG A 45 -13.58 6.52 -8.53
CA ARG A 45 -12.16 6.36 -8.88
C ARG A 45 -11.64 7.79 -9.10
N ALA A 46 -11.21 8.43 -8.01
CA ALA A 46 -10.25 9.52 -8.14
C ALA A 46 -9.09 8.92 -8.93
N SER A 47 -8.85 9.44 -10.14
CA SER A 47 -7.65 9.15 -10.91
C SER A 47 -6.45 9.14 -9.95
N PRO A 48 -5.48 8.22 -10.11
CA PRO A 48 -4.35 8.20 -9.21
C PRO A 48 -3.76 9.61 -9.13
N PRO A 49 -3.42 10.13 -7.94
CA PRO A 49 -2.83 11.48 -7.78
C PRO A 49 -1.44 11.61 -8.43
N PHE A 50 -1.09 10.68 -9.31
CA PHE A 50 0.16 10.53 -10.03
C PHE A 50 -0.16 10.30 -11.51
N PRO A 51 -0.25 11.36 -12.33
CA PRO A 51 -0.49 11.26 -13.78
C PRO A 51 0.54 10.38 -14.51
N SER A 52 1.71 10.19 -13.88
CA SER A 52 2.84 9.39 -14.37
C SER A 52 2.90 7.97 -13.80
N ALA A 53 1.88 7.50 -13.08
CA ALA A 53 1.84 6.15 -12.51
C ALA A 53 0.58 5.36 -12.91
N GLN A 54 0.71 4.04 -12.92
CA GLN A 54 -0.37 3.08 -13.00
C GLN A 54 -0.51 2.35 -11.65
N GLU A 55 -1.73 2.03 -11.24
CA GLU A 55 -2.04 1.38 -9.97
C GLU A 55 -2.41 -0.10 -10.19
N THR A 56 -1.88 -0.97 -9.32
CA THR A 56 -2.24 -2.39 -9.22
C THR A 56 -2.72 -2.65 -7.79
N GLY A 57 -3.86 -3.31 -7.58
CA GLY A 57 -4.49 -3.27 -6.25
C GLY A 57 -5.64 -4.23 -6.00
N THR A 58 -5.86 -4.56 -4.72
CA THR A 58 -7.06 -5.30 -4.29
C THR A 58 -8.18 -4.33 -3.93
N LYS A 59 -9.39 -4.59 -4.46
CA LYS A 59 -10.62 -3.82 -4.14
C LYS A 59 -11.22 -4.13 -2.75
N ARG A 60 -10.46 -4.76 -1.86
CA ARG A 60 -10.93 -5.12 -0.51
C ARG A 60 -10.94 -3.89 0.41
N GLU A 61 -11.69 -3.98 1.51
CA GLU A 61 -12.05 -2.86 2.39
C GLU A 61 -10.91 -1.91 2.82
N ARG A 62 -9.67 -2.41 2.97
CA ARG A 62 -8.52 -1.59 3.43
C ARG A 62 -7.61 -1.10 2.30
N GLY A 63 -7.80 -1.56 1.06
CA GLY A 63 -7.07 -1.11 -0.13
C GLY A 63 -5.55 -1.28 -0.02
N VAL A 64 -5.04 -2.42 -0.51
CA VAL A 64 -3.60 -2.65 -0.71
C VAL A 64 -3.29 -2.45 -2.18
N PHE A 65 -2.26 -1.67 -2.49
CA PHE A 65 -1.89 -1.36 -3.86
C PHE A 65 -0.40 -1.11 -4.05
N ILE A 66 0.06 -1.31 -5.28
CA ILE A 66 1.40 -0.94 -5.75
C ILE A 66 1.22 0.07 -6.88
N LEU A 67 1.87 1.23 -6.72
CA LEU A 67 1.98 2.23 -7.77
C LEU A 67 3.26 1.97 -8.57
N VAL A 68 3.12 1.88 -9.88
CA VAL A 68 4.23 1.64 -10.81
C VAL A 68 4.31 2.81 -11.79
N LYS A 69 5.53 3.24 -12.11
CA LYS A 69 5.76 4.29 -13.12
C LYS A 69 5.15 3.87 -14.47
N LYS A 70 4.45 4.79 -15.13
CA LYS A 70 3.87 4.62 -16.47
C LYS A 70 4.97 4.28 -17.49
N GLY A 71 4.68 3.36 -18.40
CA GLY A 71 5.63 2.85 -19.40
C GLY A 71 6.47 1.67 -18.93
N LEU A 72 6.34 1.25 -17.67
CA LEU A 72 6.84 -0.06 -17.23
C LEU A 72 5.81 -1.15 -17.55
N ILE A 73 6.33 -2.30 -17.98
CA ILE A 73 5.51 -3.51 -18.18
C ILE A 73 5.30 -4.13 -16.81
N ILE A 74 4.03 -4.38 -16.48
CA ILE A 74 3.62 -5.02 -15.23
C ILE A 74 2.81 -6.28 -15.52
N VAL A 75 2.95 -7.27 -14.66
CA VAL A 75 2.09 -8.45 -14.61
C VAL A 75 1.57 -8.59 -13.18
N GLU A 76 0.25 -8.60 -13.02
CA GLU A 76 -0.38 -8.86 -11.73
C GLU A 76 -0.55 -10.37 -11.53
N HIS A 77 -0.26 -10.84 -10.31
CA HIS A 77 -0.37 -12.24 -9.94
C HIS A 77 -1.39 -12.41 -8.82
N ASP A 78 -2.43 -13.22 -9.05
CA ASP A 78 -3.34 -13.62 -7.98
C ASP A 78 -2.79 -14.85 -7.24
N LEU A 79 -1.93 -14.60 -6.25
CA LEU A 79 -1.29 -15.68 -5.49
C LEU A 79 -2.31 -16.45 -4.64
N MET A 80 -3.28 -15.74 -4.06
CA MET A 80 -4.27 -16.32 -3.16
C MET A 80 -5.61 -15.53 -3.17
N PRO A 81 -6.56 -15.87 -4.07
CA PRO A 81 -7.79 -15.10 -4.32
C PRO A 81 -8.69 -14.91 -3.08
N ARG A 82 -8.50 -15.74 -2.04
CA ARG A 82 -9.31 -15.78 -0.82
C ARG A 82 -8.47 -15.75 0.47
N SER A 83 -7.24 -15.26 0.40
CA SER A 83 -6.39 -15.18 1.60
C SER A 83 -6.96 -14.22 2.64
N ALA A 84 -6.84 -14.56 3.93
CA ALA A 84 -7.06 -13.62 5.01
C ALA A 84 -5.96 -12.54 5.10
N ILE A 85 -4.80 -12.79 4.47
CA ILE A 85 -3.72 -11.82 4.31
C ILE A 85 -4.04 -10.97 3.09
N GLU A 86 -4.20 -9.67 3.29
CA GLU A 86 -4.40 -8.74 2.19
C GLU A 86 -3.05 -8.47 1.52
N HIS A 87 -2.96 -8.70 0.22
CA HIS A 87 -1.72 -8.53 -0.51
C HIS A 87 -1.98 -8.19 -1.98
N VAL A 88 -0.98 -7.59 -2.61
CA VAL A 88 -0.89 -7.43 -4.06
C VAL A 88 0.47 -7.95 -4.48
N ALA A 89 0.51 -8.80 -5.49
CA ALA A 89 1.74 -9.28 -6.08
C ALA A 89 1.84 -8.74 -7.51
N THR A 90 2.86 -7.93 -7.76
CA THR A 90 3.10 -7.29 -9.05
C THR A 90 4.51 -7.59 -9.49
N GLU A 91 4.62 -8.10 -10.69
CA GLU A 91 5.88 -8.34 -11.37
C GLU A 91 6.18 -7.17 -12.31
N ILE A 92 7.33 -6.54 -12.15
CA ILE A 92 7.81 -5.46 -13.01
C ILE A 92 8.86 -6.03 -13.96
N VAL A 93 8.57 -6.01 -15.26
CA VAL A 93 9.46 -6.52 -16.30
C VAL A 93 10.22 -5.37 -16.95
N VAL A 94 11.56 -5.45 -16.92
CA VAL A 94 12.45 -4.43 -17.47
C VAL A 94 13.48 -5.04 -18.42
N GLY A 95 13.93 -4.25 -19.41
CA GLY A 95 14.91 -4.67 -20.41
C GLY A 95 14.32 -5.14 -21.73
N LYS A 96 15.19 -5.38 -22.71
CA LYS A 96 14.83 -5.81 -24.08
C LYS A 96 14.76 -7.33 -24.16
N ARG A 97 13.99 -7.91 -25.09
CA ARG A 97 13.68 -9.35 -25.27
C ARG A 97 14.72 -10.34 -24.68
N LYS A 98 15.98 -10.33 -25.13
CA LYS A 98 17.04 -11.28 -24.71
C LYS A 98 17.71 -10.97 -23.36
N LYS A 99 17.46 -9.80 -22.75
CA LYS A 99 18.01 -9.34 -21.47
C LYS A 99 16.89 -8.87 -20.53
N ARG A 100 15.70 -9.47 -20.65
CA ARG A 100 14.60 -9.16 -19.74
C ARG A 100 14.97 -9.62 -18.34
N THR A 101 14.84 -8.72 -17.40
CA THR A 101 14.91 -9.02 -15.97
C THR A 101 13.57 -8.67 -15.37
N SER A 102 13.21 -9.38 -14.32
CA SER A 102 11.95 -9.19 -13.66
C SER A 102 12.15 -8.96 -12.17
N THR A 103 11.23 -8.20 -11.57
CA THR A 103 11.19 -7.95 -10.13
C THR A 103 9.79 -8.20 -9.63
N MET A 104 9.62 -9.26 -8.87
CA MET A 104 8.39 -9.57 -8.16
C MET A 104 8.33 -8.75 -6.86
N ILE A 105 7.26 -8.00 -6.69
CA ILE A 105 7.02 -7.19 -5.51
C ILE A 105 5.72 -7.62 -4.88
N ILE A 106 5.78 -7.99 -3.61
CA ILE A 106 4.59 -8.22 -2.80
C ILE A 106 4.45 -7.11 -1.78
N ASN A 107 3.31 -6.44 -1.90
CA ASN A 107 2.86 -5.48 -0.95
C ASN A 107 1.83 -6.11 -0.02
N LEU A 108 2.18 -6.29 1.25
CA LEU A 108 1.38 -7.05 2.20
C LEU A 108 0.74 -6.14 3.25
N TYR A 109 -0.45 -6.50 3.72
CA TYR A 109 -1.01 -5.98 4.95
C TYR A 109 -1.58 -7.12 5.77
N SER A 110 -1.09 -7.21 6.99
CA SER A 110 -1.54 -8.20 7.95
C SER A 110 -2.27 -7.51 9.09
N ASN A 111 -3.46 -7.99 9.43
CA ASN A 111 -4.33 -7.38 10.43
C ASN A 111 -3.71 -7.52 11.83
N PRO A 112 -3.59 -6.43 12.63
CA PRO A 112 -3.10 -6.52 14.01
C PRO A 112 -3.97 -7.41 14.91
N ARG A 113 -5.26 -7.54 14.61
CA ARG A 113 -6.19 -8.41 15.37
C ARG A 113 -5.93 -9.90 15.16
N GLN A 114 -5.19 -10.27 14.12
CA GLN A 114 -4.90 -11.67 13.79
C GLN A 114 -3.53 -12.09 14.35
N ARG A 115 -3.44 -12.26 15.68
CA ARG A 115 -2.20 -12.57 16.42
C ARG A 115 -1.59 -13.96 16.15
N TRP A 116 -2.28 -14.79 15.35
CA TRP A 116 -1.88 -16.17 15.02
C TRP A 116 -1.81 -16.43 13.52
N GLN A 117 -1.79 -15.36 12.71
CA GLN A 117 -1.74 -15.48 11.25
C GLN A 117 -0.45 -16.18 10.81
N LYS A 118 -0.59 -17.18 9.94
CA LYS A 118 0.52 -17.94 9.34
C LYS A 118 0.72 -17.52 7.88
N PHE A 119 1.96 -17.54 7.41
CA PHE A 119 2.32 -17.06 6.06
C PHE A 119 2.76 -18.19 5.12
N LYS A 120 2.88 -19.42 5.63
CA LYS A 120 3.27 -20.65 4.92
C LYS A 120 2.57 -20.95 3.59
N ALA A 121 1.39 -20.38 3.32
CA ALA A 121 0.71 -20.56 2.03
C ALA A 121 1.09 -19.48 1.01
N LEU A 122 1.39 -18.27 1.48
CA LEU A 122 1.69 -17.11 0.65
C LEU A 122 3.16 -17.08 0.24
N ILE A 123 4.07 -17.31 1.18
CA ILE A 123 5.52 -17.18 0.95
C ILE A 123 6.03 -18.22 -0.07
N PRO A 124 5.67 -19.52 0.00
CA PRO A 124 6.12 -20.48 -1.01
C PRO A 124 5.58 -20.17 -2.41
N LYS A 125 4.31 -19.75 -2.52
CA LYS A 125 3.75 -19.28 -3.80
C LYS A 125 4.51 -18.08 -4.34
N THR A 126 4.82 -17.12 -3.49
CA THR A 126 5.65 -15.97 -3.87
C THR A 126 6.98 -16.41 -4.47
N LYS A 127 7.67 -17.34 -3.79
CA LYS A 127 8.95 -17.87 -4.24
C LYS A 127 8.80 -18.62 -5.57
N GLN A 128 7.75 -19.42 -5.72
CA GLN A 128 7.44 -20.15 -6.95
C GLN A 128 7.24 -19.20 -8.13
N PHE A 129 6.42 -18.16 -7.98
CA PHE A 129 6.16 -17.18 -9.03
C PHE A 129 7.38 -16.31 -9.35
N ALA A 130 8.17 -15.95 -8.33
CA ALA A 130 9.41 -15.22 -8.53
C ALA A 130 10.46 -16.05 -9.28
N GLY A 131 10.52 -17.37 -9.03
CA GLY A 131 11.56 -18.24 -9.55
C GLY A 131 12.95 -17.72 -9.17
N HIS A 132 13.80 -17.50 -10.18
CA HIS A 132 15.15 -16.92 -10.03
C HIS A 132 15.20 -15.40 -10.20
N ASN A 133 14.04 -14.72 -10.26
CA ASN A 133 14.00 -13.28 -10.39
C ASN A 133 14.17 -12.59 -9.03
N ILE A 134 14.43 -11.29 -9.09
CA ILE A 134 14.41 -10.43 -7.91
C ILE A 134 13.03 -10.53 -7.28
N ASN A 135 12.96 -10.79 -5.99
CA ASN A 135 11.73 -10.75 -5.22
C ASN A 135 11.87 -9.93 -3.92
N ILE A 136 10.77 -9.29 -3.55
CA ILE A 136 10.67 -8.45 -2.36
C ILE A 136 9.30 -8.70 -1.74
N ILE A 137 9.26 -8.94 -0.44
CA ILE A 137 8.03 -8.93 0.33
C ILE A 137 8.14 -7.82 1.37
N ALA A 138 7.24 -6.85 1.31
CA ALA A 138 7.31 -5.70 2.19
C ALA A 138 5.93 -5.25 2.66
N ARG A 139 5.96 -4.33 3.64
CA ARG A 139 4.86 -3.57 4.27
C ARG A 139 4.47 -4.12 5.64
N ASP A 140 3.23 -3.93 6.02
CA ASP A 140 2.79 -3.71 7.40
C ASP A 140 2.30 -5.05 7.95
N PHE A 141 3.21 -5.76 8.61
CA PHE A 141 2.94 -7.09 9.14
C PHE A 141 2.18 -7.03 10.46
N ASN A 142 2.16 -5.88 11.15
CA ASN A 142 1.58 -5.73 12.50
C ASN A 142 1.94 -6.91 13.40
N THR A 143 3.24 -7.19 13.48
CA THR A 143 3.85 -8.23 14.31
C THR A 143 4.67 -7.58 15.40
N GLU A 144 4.63 -8.17 16.59
CA GLU A 144 5.31 -7.62 17.77
C GLU A 144 6.54 -8.47 18.04
N HIS A 145 7.70 -7.85 18.18
CA HIS A 145 8.88 -8.48 18.76
C HIS A 145 9.89 -7.48 19.31
N LYS A 146 10.69 -7.98 20.26
CA LYS A 146 11.67 -7.22 21.03
C LYS A 146 12.69 -6.46 20.16
N LEU A 147 13.26 -7.07 19.12
CA LEU A 147 14.24 -6.46 18.20
C LEU A 147 13.72 -5.24 17.41
N TRP A 148 12.41 -5.03 17.37
CA TRP A 148 11.71 -4.04 16.58
C TRP A 148 10.99 -3.04 17.51
N GLY A 149 11.34 -3.05 18.80
CA GLY A 149 10.90 -2.09 19.81
C GLY A 149 9.65 -2.48 20.60
N TYR A 150 9.09 -3.67 20.40
CA TYR A 150 7.93 -4.12 21.19
C TYR A 150 8.35 -4.71 22.53
N PRO A 151 7.53 -4.61 23.59
CA PRO A 151 7.83 -5.23 24.87
C PRO A 151 7.92 -6.76 24.79
N GLU A 152 7.11 -7.37 23.92
CA GLU A 152 6.99 -8.82 23.77
C GLU A 152 7.07 -9.29 22.32
N THR A 153 7.38 -10.59 22.17
CA THR A 153 7.43 -11.30 20.89
C THR A 153 6.19 -12.19 20.76
N ASN A 154 5.34 -11.91 19.77
CA ASN A 154 4.10 -12.65 19.57
C ASN A 154 4.25 -13.86 18.64
N GLU A 155 3.31 -14.81 18.68
CA GLU A 155 3.41 -16.06 17.90
C GLU A 155 3.34 -15.82 16.38
N LYS A 156 2.63 -14.79 15.94
CA LYS A 156 2.58 -14.39 14.53
C LYS A 156 3.96 -14.08 13.96
N VAL A 157 4.80 -13.37 14.72
CA VAL A 157 6.14 -13.03 14.23
C VAL A 157 7.06 -14.24 14.21
N LYS A 158 6.90 -15.16 15.17
CA LYS A 158 7.69 -16.40 15.21
C LYS A 158 7.41 -17.23 13.96
N HIS A 159 6.14 -17.41 13.62
CA HIS A 159 5.75 -18.07 12.37
C HIS A 159 6.24 -17.31 11.14
N LEU A 160 6.10 -15.98 11.11
CA LEU A 160 6.59 -15.17 9.99
C LEU A 160 8.09 -15.37 9.75
N LEU A 161 8.91 -15.24 10.81
CA LEU A 161 10.36 -15.39 10.70
C LEU A 161 10.74 -16.81 10.30
N HIS A 162 10.11 -17.82 10.89
CA HIS A 162 10.32 -19.21 10.52
C HIS A 162 10.01 -19.45 9.02
N ASP A 163 8.80 -19.08 8.57
CA ASP A 163 8.37 -19.27 7.18
C ASP A 163 9.27 -18.48 6.19
N MET A 164 9.72 -17.28 6.56
CA MET A 164 10.63 -16.47 5.74
C MET A 164 12.02 -17.09 5.64
N THR A 165 12.59 -17.51 6.77
CA THR A 165 13.92 -18.12 6.83
C THR A 165 13.96 -19.45 6.09
N GLU A 166 12.97 -20.33 6.29
CA GLU A 166 12.84 -21.59 5.57
C GLU A 166 12.80 -21.38 4.04
N MET A 167 12.16 -20.29 3.60
CA MET A 167 12.06 -19.93 2.19
C MET A 167 13.25 -19.10 1.68
N GLY A 168 14.29 -18.87 2.50
CA GLY A 168 15.51 -18.17 2.09
C GLY A 168 15.36 -16.65 1.96
N TYR A 169 14.37 -16.07 2.64
CA TYR A 169 14.20 -14.62 2.75
C TYR A 169 15.01 -14.05 3.91
N GLN A 170 15.60 -12.88 3.69
CA GLN A 170 16.33 -12.12 4.70
C GLN A 170 15.60 -10.82 5.04
N LEU A 171 15.45 -10.56 6.34
CA LEU A 171 14.98 -9.28 6.88
C LEU A 171 16.09 -8.22 6.75
N ILE A 172 15.77 -7.08 6.15
CA ILE A 172 16.77 -6.02 5.87
C ILE A 172 16.50 -4.70 6.58
N ASN A 173 15.51 -4.68 7.47
CA ASN A 173 15.20 -3.51 8.26
C ASN A 173 16.40 -3.10 9.13
N ASP A 174 16.63 -1.80 9.22
CA ASP A 174 17.37 -1.21 10.33
C ASP A 174 16.35 -0.77 11.39
N PHE A 175 16.50 -1.29 12.61
CA PHE A 175 15.59 -1.07 13.73
C PHE A 175 16.03 0.05 14.67
N GLU A 176 17.18 0.69 14.43
CA GLU A 176 17.59 1.89 15.16
C GLU A 176 16.64 3.06 14.85
N THR A 177 16.07 3.08 13.65
CA THR A 177 15.06 4.06 13.22
C THR A 177 13.66 3.46 13.22
N THR A 178 12.73 4.06 13.98
CA THR A 178 11.33 3.64 13.99
C THR A 178 10.63 3.99 12.69
N THR A 179 9.82 3.06 12.16
CA THR A 179 8.96 3.22 10.96
C THR A 179 7.55 3.76 11.28
N TRP A 180 7.28 4.10 12.54
CA TRP A 180 6.01 4.62 13.02
C TRP A 180 6.23 5.89 13.87
N ASN A 181 5.47 6.94 13.60
CA ASN A 181 5.25 8.03 14.56
C ASN A 181 4.33 7.55 15.68
N ALA A 182 4.91 7.34 16.86
CA ALA A 182 4.17 6.86 18.02
C ALA A 182 2.98 7.76 18.35
N LEU A 183 1.77 7.19 18.35
CA LEU A 183 0.55 7.90 18.77
C LEU A 183 0.33 7.78 20.28
N THR A 184 0.95 6.77 20.90
CA THR A 184 0.91 6.51 22.35
C THR A 184 2.32 6.22 22.89
N SER A 185 2.50 6.37 24.21
CA SER A 185 3.76 6.04 24.90
C SER A 185 4.21 4.58 24.68
N THR A 186 3.26 3.66 24.56
CA THR A 186 3.49 2.22 24.33
C THR A 186 3.89 1.88 22.89
N GLN A 187 3.69 2.79 21.94
CA GLN A 187 4.09 2.63 20.54
C GLN A 187 5.45 3.28 20.23
N ARG A 188 6.06 3.91 21.24
CA ARG A 188 7.34 4.61 21.13
C ARG A 188 8.42 3.63 20.67
N LYS A 189 9.01 3.90 19.50
CA LYS A 189 10.09 3.12 18.86
C LYS A 189 9.70 1.76 18.26
N THR A 190 8.43 1.54 17.92
CA THR A 190 7.99 0.26 17.32
C THR A 190 8.08 0.23 15.79
N ASN A 191 8.33 -0.96 15.23
CA ASN A 191 8.52 -1.18 13.79
C ASN A 191 7.56 -2.23 13.22
N PRO A 192 6.33 -1.86 12.81
CA PRO A 192 5.38 -2.79 12.18
C PRO A 192 5.65 -3.03 10.69
N ASN A 193 6.39 -2.14 10.03
CA ASN A 193 6.71 -2.23 8.61
C ASN A 193 7.99 -3.01 8.38
N LEU A 194 7.91 -4.13 7.68
CA LEU A 194 9.04 -5.03 7.48
C LEU A 194 9.35 -5.16 5.99
N THR A 195 10.59 -5.48 5.67
CA THR A 195 11.04 -5.74 4.31
C THR A 195 11.93 -6.96 4.30
N PHE A 196 11.53 -7.93 3.48
CA PHE A 196 12.22 -9.18 3.25
C PHE A 196 12.69 -9.26 1.80
N LEU A 197 13.93 -9.66 1.59
CA LEU A 197 14.52 -9.93 0.28
C LEU A 197 14.75 -11.42 0.13
N GLY A 198 14.29 -12.03 -0.96
CA GLY A 198 14.69 -13.39 -1.27
C GLY A 198 16.15 -13.46 -1.70
N GLU A 199 16.65 -14.69 -1.68
CA GLU A 199 18.03 -15.04 -1.96
C GLU A 199 18.63 -14.39 -3.21
N THR A 200 17.95 -14.49 -4.35
CA THR A 200 18.46 -13.90 -5.59
C THR A 200 18.63 -12.39 -5.46
N THR A 201 17.69 -11.69 -4.80
CA THR A 201 17.75 -10.24 -4.60
C THR A 201 18.95 -9.81 -3.75
N ARG A 202 19.39 -10.64 -2.79
CA ARG A 202 20.55 -10.33 -1.94
C ARG A 202 21.81 -10.07 -2.76
N GLN A 203 21.97 -10.77 -3.88
CA GLN A 203 23.11 -10.63 -4.79
C GLN A 203 23.12 -9.26 -5.51
N HIS A 204 22.00 -8.53 -5.52
CA HIS A 204 21.88 -7.24 -6.20
C HIS A 204 22.32 -6.03 -5.35
N ARG A 205 22.89 -6.22 -4.15
CA ARG A 205 23.30 -5.11 -3.25
C ARG A 205 22.17 -4.10 -2.99
N ALA A 206 20.97 -4.61 -2.71
CA ALA A 206 19.83 -3.78 -2.39
C ALA A 206 20.14 -2.88 -1.17
N LYS A 207 19.69 -1.62 -1.21
CA LYS A 207 19.82 -0.68 -0.10
C LYS A 207 18.44 -0.35 0.47
N TRP A 208 18.30 -0.46 1.78
CA TRP A 208 17.11 -0.05 2.53
C TRP A 208 17.41 1.22 3.32
N ARG A 209 16.43 2.11 3.44
CA ARG A 209 16.45 3.20 4.41
C ARG A 209 15.04 3.59 4.82
N ASN A 210 14.90 4.02 6.07
CA ASN A 210 13.80 4.87 6.49
C ASN A 210 14.02 6.28 5.90
N THR A 211 13.00 6.92 5.33
CA THR A 211 13.14 8.28 4.81
C THR A 211 12.84 9.33 5.86
N GLU A 212 12.31 8.94 7.02
CA GLU A 212 11.77 9.82 8.07
C GLU A 212 10.56 10.67 7.62
N GLU A 213 10.18 10.58 6.34
CA GLU A 213 9.03 11.30 5.76
C GLU A 213 7.74 10.53 6.01
N THR A 214 6.73 11.22 6.52
CA THR A 214 5.44 10.60 6.87
C THR A 214 4.38 10.77 5.79
N MET A 215 4.53 11.79 4.93
CA MET A 215 3.53 12.15 3.90
C MET A 215 2.12 12.32 4.49
N GLY A 216 2.04 12.94 5.67
CA GLY A 216 0.80 13.15 6.42
C GLY A 216 0.19 11.89 7.06
N ARG A 217 0.98 10.83 7.27
CA ARG A 217 0.54 9.57 7.88
C ARG A 217 1.22 9.29 9.21
N ASP A 218 0.67 8.32 9.93
CA ASP A 218 1.22 7.71 11.13
C ASP A 218 2.48 6.87 10.82
N HIS A 219 2.59 6.29 9.63
CA HIS A 219 3.77 5.51 9.22
C HIS A 219 4.76 6.36 8.43
N LYS A 220 6.06 6.12 8.65
CA LYS A 220 7.13 6.70 7.83
C LYS A 220 7.33 5.90 6.55
N SER A 221 7.77 6.61 5.51
CA SER A 221 8.03 6.05 4.19
C SER A 221 9.38 5.33 4.19
N LEU A 222 9.40 4.17 3.51
CA LEU A 222 10.60 3.35 3.38
C LEU A 222 11.07 3.38 1.94
N LYS A 223 12.39 3.44 1.75
CA LYS A 223 13.00 3.43 0.41
C LYS A 223 13.91 2.23 0.26
N ILE A 224 13.54 1.38 -0.70
CA ILE A 224 14.34 0.25 -1.15
C ILE A 224 14.88 0.59 -2.54
N ARG A 225 16.20 0.52 -2.71
CA ARG A 225 16.90 0.69 -3.99
C ARG A 225 17.48 -0.65 -4.41
N ILE A 226 17.07 -1.16 -5.56
CA ILE A 226 17.61 -2.39 -6.14
C ILE A 226 18.25 -2.07 -7.48
N PRO A 227 19.57 -2.23 -7.60
CA PRO A 227 20.26 -2.23 -8.87
C PRO A 227 19.71 -3.33 -9.79
N PHE A 228 19.29 -2.94 -10.99
CA PHE A 228 18.93 -3.86 -12.05
C PHE A 228 19.76 -3.58 -13.30
N ARG A 229 19.91 -4.59 -14.15
CA ARG A 229 20.65 -4.47 -15.41
C ARG A 229 19.69 -3.94 -16.49
N GLY A 230 19.81 -2.66 -16.83
CA GLY A 230 19.03 -2.05 -17.92
C GLY A 230 19.18 -0.54 -17.97
N ASN A 231 19.08 0.02 -19.18
CA ASN A 231 19.07 1.46 -19.37
C ASN A 231 17.63 1.95 -19.33
N MET A 232 17.23 2.56 -18.21
CA MET A 232 16.04 3.39 -18.15
C MET A 232 16.48 4.84 -17.97
N LYS A 233 15.93 5.76 -18.78
CA LYS A 233 16.07 7.18 -18.47
C LYS A 233 15.41 7.44 -17.12
N GLU A 234 16.17 7.97 -16.17
CA GLU A 234 15.60 8.53 -14.96
C GLU A 234 14.62 9.63 -15.38
N SER A 235 13.40 9.58 -14.85
CA SER A 235 12.52 10.75 -14.90
C SER A 235 12.35 11.18 -13.46
N ARG A 236 12.44 12.49 -13.21
CA ARG A 236 12.00 13.04 -11.93
C ARG A 236 10.51 12.71 -11.79
N GLN A 237 10.15 12.11 -10.67
CA GLN A 237 8.75 11.94 -10.30
C GLN A 237 8.44 13.02 -9.27
N HIS A 238 7.35 13.76 -9.51
CA HIS A 238 6.82 14.69 -8.53
C HIS A 238 6.06 13.88 -7.48
N ILE A 239 6.52 13.95 -6.23
CA ILE A 239 5.82 13.34 -5.09
C ILE A 239 4.96 14.43 -4.49
N VAL A 240 3.65 14.22 -4.43
CA VAL A 240 2.73 15.16 -3.79
C VAL A 240 2.52 14.70 -2.35
N ASP A 241 2.67 15.62 -1.39
CA ASP A 241 2.25 15.36 -0.02
C ASP A 241 0.73 15.15 0.00
N ARG A 242 0.29 14.04 0.59
CA ARG A 242 -1.13 13.67 0.58
C ARG A 242 -1.99 14.60 1.44
N HIS A 243 -1.45 15.13 2.53
CA HIS A 243 -2.17 16.05 3.39
C HIS A 243 -2.35 17.40 2.70
N ASP A 244 -1.29 17.92 2.09
CA ASP A 244 -1.34 19.13 1.26
C ASP A 244 -2.32 18.94 0.09
N TYR A 245 -2.25 17.80 -0.61
CA TYR A 245 -3.21 17.45 -1.67
C TYR A 245 -4.65 17.40 -1.16
N ALA A 246 -4.90 16.81 0.01
CA ALA A 246 -6.24 16.71 0.57
C ALA A 246 -6.80 18.06 0.98
N GLN A 247 -5.98 18.92 1.60
CA GLN A 247 -6.37 20.31 1.91
C GLN A 247 -6.65 21.10 0.63
N LYS A 248 -5.78 20.98 -0.40
CA LYS A 248 -5.99 21.63 -1.69
C LYS A 248 -7.23 21.12 -2.40
N LEU A 249 -7.53 19.82 -2.30
CA LEU A 249 -8.74 19.24 -2.87
C LEU A 249 -9.98 19.83 -2.20
N GLU A 250 -10.01 19.90 -0.87
CA GLU A 250 -11.13 20.47 -0.12
C GLU A 250 -11.32 21.96 -0.43
N SER A 251 -10.23 22.73 -0.51
CA SER A 251 -10.26 24.17 -0.79
C SER A 251 -10.48 24.51 -2.27
N ASN A 252 -10.18 23.61 -3.21
CA ASN A 252 -10.23 23.85 -4.66
C ASN A 252 -11.09 22.81 -5.41
N SER A 253 -12.15 22.30 -4.79
CA SER A 253 -13.14 21.44 -5.48
C SER A 253 -14.22 22.32 -6.11
N PRO A 254 -14.17 22.59 -7.43
CA PRO A 254 -15.25 23.32 -8.10
C PRO A 254 -16.51 22.45 -8.20
N GLU A 255 -17.68 23.07 -8.31
CA GLU A 255 -18.95 22.35 -8.55
C GLU A 255 -18.96 21.60 -9.89
N THR A 256 -18.20 22.09 -10.87
CA THR A 256 -18.02 21.46 -12.19
C THR A 256 -16.57 21.56 -12.64
N ILE A 257 -16.01 20.45 -13.15
CA ILE A 257 -14.65 20.38 -13.69
C ILE A 257 -14.74 20.44 -15.22
N GLU A 258 -14.41 21.59 -15.80
CA GLU A 258 -14.41 21.80 -17.26
C GLU A 258 -13.15 21.22 -17.94
N ASP A 259 -11.99 21.38 -17.31
CA ASP A 259 -10.71 20.80 -17.75
C ASP A 259 -10.05 20.04 -16.59
N ASN A 260 -10.09 18.71 -16.70
CA ASN A 260 -9.49 17.79 -15.73
C ASN A 260 -7.98 18.03 -15.56
N LYS A 261 -7.27 18.34 -16.64
CA LYS A 261 -5.81 18.52 -16.61
C LYS A 261 -5.42 19.83 -15.96
N ALA A 262 -6.13 20.92 -16.30
CA ALA A 262 -5.92 22.22 -15.66
C ALA A 262 -6.25 22.16 -14.16
N TRP A 263 -7.37 21.55 -13.80
CA TRP A 263 -7.76 21.35 -12.41
C TRP A 263 -6.79 20.45 -11.64
N ALA A 264 -6.34 19.34 -12.22
CA ALA A 264 -5.35 18.48 -11.55
C ALA A 264 -4.03 19.23 -11.26
N ASN A 265 -3.61 20.14 -12.14
CA ASN A 265 -2.40 20.94 -11.94
C ASN A 265 -2.51 21.93 -10.76
N THR A 266 -3.71 22.43 -10.43
CA THR A 266 -3.88 23.30 -9.25
C THR A 266 -3.65 22.55 -7.94
N LEU A 267 -3.93 21.25 -7.92
CA LEU A 267 -3.77 20.38 -6.74
C LEU A 267 -2.34 19.88 -6.56
N ILE A 268 -1.59 19.73 -7.66
CA ILE A 268 -0.28 19.07 -7.69
C ILE A 268 0.88 20.08 -7.62
N GLY A 269 0.61 21.36 -7.90
CA GLY A 269 1.64 22.38 -8.14
C GLY A 269 2.15 22.32 -9.59
N THR A 270 2.63 23.46 -10.12
CA THR A 270 2.99 23.63 -11.54
C THR A 270 4.00 22.58 -12.00
N LEU A 271 3.66 21.87 -13.10
CA LEU A 271 4.48 20.86 -13.77
C LEU A 271 5.70 21.45 -14.49
#